data_AF-A0A429I8L4-F1
#
_entry.id   AF-A0A429I8L4-F1
#
_cell.length_a   1.000
_cell.length_b   1.000
_cell.length_c   1.000
_cell.angle_alpha   90.00
_cell.angle_beta   90.00
_cell.angle_gamma   90.00
#
_symmetry.space_group_name_H-M   'P 1'
#
loop_
_entity.id
_entity.type
_entity.pdbx_description
1 polymer ?
#
loop_
_entity_poly.entity_id
_entity_poly.type
_entity_poly.pdbx_seq_one_letter_code
_entity_poly.pdbx_strand_id
1 'polypeptide(L)'
;MTTTPAPRALGRGVAQLIPQPGDVSAAGRATASLAALRTVPVHAGVLEAAVALLEELQDPAHGADDATVATAAATVTLLRQALHPDT
;
A
#
# COMPACT_ATOMS: atom_id res chain seq x y z
N MET A 1 -31.09 -16.51 54.24
CA MET A 1 -30.15 -15.46 53.77
C MET A 1 -29.02 -16.14 53.03
N THR A 2 -28.99 -16.04 51.70
CA THR A 2 -27.84 -16.49 50.91
C THR A 2 -27.74 -15.56 49.71
N THR A 3 -26.70 -14.72 49.69
CA THR A 3 -26.49 -13.69 48.67
C THR A 3 -25.70 -14.30 47.51
N THR A 4 -26.29 -14.39 46.31
CA THR A 4 -25.55 -14.72 45.09
C THR A 4 -24.73 -13.50 44.66
N PRO A 5 -23.39 -13.60 44.49
CA PRO A 5 -22.60 -12.47 44.04
C PRO A 5 -22.89 -12.21 42.55
N ALA A 6 -23.36 -11.01 42.23
CA ALA A 6 -23.56 -10.57 40.85
C ALA A 6 -22.23 -10.56 40.09
N PRO A 7 -22.17 -11.06 38.84
CA PRO A 7 -20.97 -10.98 38.03
C PRO A 7 -20.67 -9.50 37.75
N ARG A 8 -19.50 -9.05 38.23
CA ARG A 8 -19.04 -7.66 38.08
C ARG A 8 -19.03 -7.27 36.59
N ALA A 9 -19.88 -6.32 36.22
CA ALA A 9 -19.92 -5.71 34.89
C ALA A 9 -18.72 -4.75 34.65
N LEU A 10 -17.49 -5.25 34.82
CA LEU A 10 -16.25 -4.49 34.62
C LEU A 10 -15.90 -4.27 33.12
N GLY A 11 -16.78 -4.64 32.20
CA GLY A 11 -16.53 -4.57 30.75
C GLY A 11 -17.28 -3.47 29.99
N ARG A 12 -18.31 -2.82 30.58
CA ARG A 12 -19.15 -1.85 29.83
C ARG A 12 -18.56 -0.43 29.75
N GLY A 13 -17.74 -0.03 30.72
CA GLY A 13 -17.16 1.32 30.75
C GLY A 13 -15.91 1.48 29.88
N VAL A 14 -15.09 0.43 29.74
CA VAL A 14 -13.83 0.49 28.98
C VAL A 14 -14.06 0.66 27.48
N ALA A 15 -15.14 0.08 26.94
CA ALA A 15 -15.52 0.23 25.54
C ALA A 15 -16.01 1.66 25.18
N GLN A 16 -16.40 2.47 26.17
CA GLN A 16 -16.75 3.88 25.98
C GLN A 16 -15.55 4.83 26.13
N LEU A 17 -14.49 4.39 26.82
CA LEU A 17 -13.30 5.21 27.11
C LEU A 17 -12.20 5.06 26.06
N ILE A 18 -12.17 3.94 25.35
CA ILE A 18 -11.27 3.73 24.22
C ILE A 18 -12.12 3.85 22.97
N PRO A 19 -12.01 4.96 22.21
CA PRO A 19 -12.56 5.04 20.86
C PRO A 19 -12.04 3.83 20.10
N GLN A 20 -12.90 2.83 19.91
CA GLN A 20 -12.60 1.77 18.97
C GLN A 20 -12.48 2.49 17.62
N PRO A 21 -11.34 2.40 16.91
CA PRO A 21 -11.27 2.90 15.56
C PRO A 21 -12.37 2.17 14.80
N GLY A 22 -13.50 2.85 14.58
CA GLY A 22 -14.71 2.26 14.02
C GLY A 22 -14.32 1.55 12.75
N ASP A 23 -14.82 0.32 12.56
CA ASP A 23 -14.46 -0.62 11.50
C ASP A 23 -14.16 0.05 10.15
N VAL A 24 -12.95 0.59 9.97
CA VAL A 24 -12.48 0.98 8.66
C VAL A 24 -12.09 -0.33 8.05
N SER A 25 -13.04 -0.89 7.28
CA SER A 25 -12.85 -2.15 6.58
C SER A 25 -11.49 -2.14 5.89
N ALA A 26 -10.84 -3.30 5.79
CA ALA A 26 -9.55 -3.40 5.09
C ALA A 26 -9.61 -2.77 3.69
N ALA A 27 -10.75 -2.90 3.02
CA ALA A 27 -11.06 -2.25 1.74
C ALA A 27 -11.13 -0.71 1.84
N GLY A 28 -11.73 -0.16 2.90
CA GLY A 28 -11.76 1.27 3.17
C GLY A 28 -10.37 1.85 3.40
N ARG A 29 -9.52 1.14 4.15
CA ARG A 29 -8.11 1.54 4.36
C ARG A 29 -7.32 1.45 3.06
N ALA A 30 -7.47 0.38 2.28
CA ALA A 30 -6.80 0.23 0.99
C ALA A 30 -7.19 1.34 0.01
N THR A 31 -8.48 1.66 -0.08
CA THR A 31 -8.99 2.74 -0.95
C THR A 31 -8.48 4.11 -0.51
N ALA A 32 -8.47 4.39 0.80
CA ALA A 32 -7.95 5.65 1.33
C ALA A 32 -6.45 5.79 1.08
N SER A 33 -5.66 4.73 1.30
CA SER A 33 -4.24 4.72 0.98
C SER A 33 -3.99 4.90 -0.51
N LEU A 34 -4.76 4.24 -1.38
CA LEU A 34 -4.66 4.43 -2.83
C LEU A 34 -4.98 5.87 -3.24
N ALA A 35 -6.04 6.46 -2.68
CA ALA A 35 -6.41 7.84 -2.93
C ALA A 35 -5.31 8.82 -2.48
N ALA A 36 -4.69 8.56 -1.33
CA ALA A 36 -3.56 9.35 -0.85
C ALA A 36 -2.32 9.19 -1.75
N LEU A 37 -1.99 7.98 -2.18
CA LEU A 37 -0.85 7.73 -3.07
C LEU A 37 -1.02 8.41 -4.44
N ARG A 38 -2.26 8.54 -4.95
CA ARG A 38 -2.55 9.27 -6.19
C ARG A 38 -2.22 10.76 -6.12
N THR A 39 -2.19 11.36 -4.93
CA THR A 39 -1.92 12.79 -4.76
C THR A 39 -0.49 13.08 -4.34
N VAL A 40 0.34 12.06 -4.11
CA VAL A 40 1.76 12.26 -3.78
C VAL A 40 2.50 12.74 -5.03
N PRO A 41 3.06 13.97 -5.03
CA PRO A 41 3.88 14.42 -6.13
C PRO A 41 5.19 13.60 -6.13
N VAL A 42 5.40 12.80 -7.16
CA VAL A 42 6.67 12.11 -7.37
C VAL A 42 7.52 12.95 -8.33
N HIS A 43 8.79 13.12 -8.01
CA HIS A 43 9.70 13.89 -8.85
C HIS A 43 10.00 13.11 -10.15
N ALA A 44 9.85 13.76 -11.31
CA ALA A 44 10.04 13.11 -12.62
C ALA A 44 11.41 12.43 -12.74
N GLY A 45 12.47 13.07 -12.23
CA GLY A 45 13.82 12.48 -12.23
C GLY A 45 13.95 11.18 -11.43
N VAL A 46 13.07 10.94 -10.43
CA VAL A 46 13.03 9.65 -9.70
C VAL A 46 12.38 8.57 -10.56
N LEU A 47 11.34 8.90 -11.34
CA LEU A 47 10.74 7.94 -12.28
C LEU A 47 11.72 7.61 -13.41
N GLU A 48 12.43 8.61 -13.95
CA GLU A 48 13.45 8.40 -14.99
C GLU A 48 14.60 7.53 -14.47
N ALA A 49 15.08 7.76 -13.24
CA ALA A 49 16.10 6.93 -12.62
C ALA A 49 15.60 5.49 -12.40
N ALA A 50 14.35 5.30 -11.97
CA ALA A 50 13.76 3.98 -11.81
C ALA A 50 13.64 3.23 -13.15
N VAL A 51 13.29 3.93 -14.23
CA VAL A 51 13.28 3.35 -15.58
C VAL A 51 14.68 2.89 -15.97
N ALA A 52 15.71 3.72 -15.79
CA ALA A 52 17.09 3.35 -16.13
C ALA A 52 17.58 2.11 -15.37
N LEU A 53 17.28 2.01 -14.07
CA LEU A 53 17.65 0.85 -13.24
C LEU A 53 16.90 -0.42 -13.67
N LEU A 54 15.63 -0.30 -14.06
CA LEU A 54 14.84 -1.43 -14.54
C LEU A 54 15.26 -1.89 -15.94
N GLU A 55 15.77 -0.99 -16.78
CA GLU A 55 16.35 -1.32 -18.08
C GLU A 55 17.71 -2.01 -17.91
N GLU A 56 18.53 -1.57 -16.96
CA GLU A 56 19.79 -2.24 -16.59
C GLU A 56 19.54 -3.66 -16.06
N LEU A 57 18.48 -3.87 -15.27
CA LEU A 57 18.07 -5.20 -14.78
C LEU A 57 17.66 -6.15 -15.91
N GLN A 58 17.21 -5.62 -17.06
CA GLN A 58 16.87 -6.43 -18.23
C GLN A 58 18.10 -6.84 -19.05
N ASP A 59 19.27 -6.26 -18.76
CA ASP A 59 20.50 -6.67 -19.42
C ASP A 59 20.82 -8.13 -19.05
N PRO A 60 20.98 -9.03 -20.04
CA PRO A 60 21.28 -10.44 -19.78
C PRO A 60 22.57 -10.65 -18.97
N ALA A 61 23.49 -9.66 -18.94
CA ALA A 61 24.68 -9.69 -18.10
C ALA A 61 24.37 -9.70 -16.59
N HIS A 62 23.19 -9.22 -16.17
CA HIS A 62 22.77 -9.20 -14.77
C HIS A 62 22.19 -10.54 -14.29
N GLY A 63 21.94 -11.49 -15.19
CA GLY A 63 21.52 -12.84 -14.84
C GLY A 63 20.17 -12.92 -14.10
N ALA A 64 19.29 -11.93 -14.29
CA ALA A 64 17.92 -11.97 -13.77
C ALA A 64 17.12 -13.08 -14.46
N ASP A 65 16.19 -13.69 -13.72
CA ASP A 65 15.29 -14.69 -14.30
C ASP A 65 14.27 -14.04 -15.25
N ASP A 66 13.74 -14.83 -16.19
CA ASP A 66 12.79 -14.34 -17.21
C ASP A 66 11.53 -13.69 -16.61
N ALA A 67 11.05 -14.15 -15.45
CA ALA A 67 9.87 -13.57 -14.82
C ALA A 67 10.17 -12.18 -14.22
N THR A 68 11.35 -12.01 -13.64
CA THR A 68 11.87 -10.74 -13.15
C THR A 68 12.08 -9.76 -14.31
N VAL A 69 12.67 -10.20 -15.41
CA VAL A 69 12.87 -9.39 -16.63
C VAL A 69 11.52 -8.96 -17.23
N ALA A 70 10.55 -9.88 -17.34
CA ALA A 70 9.21 -9.57 -17.83
C ALA A 70 8.48 -8.58 -16.93
N THR A 71 8.61 -8.72 -15.61
CA THR A 71 8.02 -7.80 -14.63
C THR A 71 8.67 -6.42 -14.71
N ALA A 72 9.98 -6.35 -14.87
CA ALA A 72 10.72 -5.09 -15.05
C ALA A 72 10.27 -4.36 -16.32
N ALA A 73 10.15 -5.06 -17.44
CA ALA A 73 9.68 -4.48 -18.71
C ALA A 73 8.23 -3.95 -18.61
N ALA A 74 7.33 -4.70 -17.97
CA ALA A 74 5.97 -4.26 -17.70
C ALA A 74 5.95 -2.99 -16.82
N THR A 75 6.82 -2.94 -15.80
CA THR A 75 6.94 -1.79 -14.90
C THR A 75 7.49 -0.55 -15.63
N VAL A 76 8.50 -0.71 -16.49
CA VAL A 76 9.03 0.39 -17.33
C VAL A 76 7.93 0.97 -18.21
N THR A 77 7.09 0.13 -18.80
CA THR A 77 5.96 0.58 -19.63
C THR A 77 5.01 1.47 -18.83
N LEU A 78 4.64 1.05 -17.62
CA LEU A 78 3.77 1.81 -16.73
C LEU A 78 4.42 3.14 -16.28
N LEU A 79 5.71 3.13 -15.96
CA LEU A 79 6.44 4.34 -15.56
C LEU A 79 6.55 5.35 -16.71
N ARG A 80 6.77 4.89 -17.94
CA ARG A 80 6.80 5.75 -19.13
C ARG A 80 5.44 6.38 -19.42
N GLN A 81 4.35 5.61 -19.26
CA GLN A 81 2.98 6.13 -19.33
C GLN A 81 2.71 7.18 -18.24
N ALA A 82 3.19 6.96 -17.02
CA ALA A 82 3.04 7.92 -15.93
C ALA A 82 3.84 9.22 -16.15
N LEU A 83 5.00 9.14 -16.81
CA LEU A 83 5.79 10.30 -17.23
C LEU A 83 5.13 11.08 -18.38
N HIS A 84 4.36 10.40 -19.25
CA HIS A 84 3.74 10.96 -20.45
C HIS A 84 2.24 10.60 -20.51
N PRO A 85 1.41 11.16 -19.61
CA PRO A 85 0.01 10.76 -19.49
C PRO A 85 -0.90 11.18 -20.66
N ASP A 86 -0.41 12.00 -21.60
CA ASP A 86 -1.21 12.65 -22.67
C ASP A 86 -0.76 12.30 -24.12
N THR A 87 -0.13 11.15 -24.34
CA THR A 87 0.08 10.56 -25.69
C THR A 87 -0.61 9.22 -25.79
#